data_AF-A0A3R8QWA6-F1
#
_entry.id   AF-A0A3R8QWA6-F1
#
_cell.length_a   1.000
_cell.length_b   1.000
_cell.length_c   1.000
_cell.angle_alpha   90.00
_cell.angle_beta   90.00
_cell.angle_gamma   90.00
#
_symmetry.space_group_name_H-M   'P 1'
#
loop_
_entity.id
_entity.type
_entity.pdbx_description
1 polymer ?
#
loop_
_entity_poly.entity_id
_entity_poly.type
_entity_poly.pdbx_seq_one_letter_code
_entity_poly.pdbx_strand_id
1 'polypeptide(L)'
;MKSESQTNIFRSLFQGREDVFAIRWEKSGKSGYMPSYHYDPYHYRIHKSNGGTFQNYPHKTYLPLTNNEIQKHLNGIQQIGVYPLLQDNTSWFLVADFDKQNWKEEAVNFLNDCKEKNIPAVIFPKNRNI
;
A
#
# COMPACT_ATOMS: atom_id res chain seq x y z
N MET A 1 16.57 -0.40 -15.88
CA MET A 1 15.33 0.29 -15.47
C MET A 1 14.16 -0.49 -16.05
N LYS A 2 13.11 -0.77 -15.26
CA LYS A 2 11.87 -1.41 -15.75
C LYS A 2 11.16 -0.52 -16.77
N SER A 3 10.47 -1.12 -17.73
CA SER A 3 9.89 -0.39 -18.87
C SER A 3 8.62 0.38 -18.49
N GLU A 4 8.26 1.36 -19.32
CA GLU A 4 7.01 2.12 -19.20
C GLU A 4 5.78 1.18 -19.26
N SER A 5 5.83 0.14 -20.10
CA SER A 5 4.81 -0.91 -20.16
C SER A 5 4.58 -1.60 -18.81
N GLN A 6 5.65 -1.94 -18.08
CA GLN A 6 5.52 -2.56 -16.75
C GLN A 6 4.93 -1.61 -15.72
N THR A 7 5.27 -0.32 -15.82
CA THR A 7 4.71 0.72 -14.96
C THR A 7 3.20 0.86 -15.20
N ASN A 8 2.78 0.85 -16.47
CA ASN A 8 1.37 0.96 -16.85
C ASN A 8 0.55 -0.26 -16.38
N ILE A 9 1.11 -1.48 -16.51
CA ILE A 9 0.48 -2.70 -15.98
C ILE A 9 0.33 -2.63 -14.45
N PHE A 10 1.36 -2.16 -13.74
CA PHE A 10 1.25 -1.99 -12.29
C PHE A 10 0.12 -1.02 -11.93
N ARG A 11 0.05 0.13 -12.61
CA ARG A 11 -1.01 1.13 -12.36
C ARG A 11 -2.40 0.61 -12.67
N SER A 12 -2.58 -0.20 -13.71
CA SER A 12 -3.89 -0.75 -14.06
C SER A 12 -4.35 -1.83 -13.09
N LEU A 13 -3.42 -2.59 -12.49
CA LEU A 13 -3.75 -3.64 -11.51
C LEU A 13 -3.95 -3.09 -10.10
N PHE A 14 -3.19 -2.06 -9.71
CA PHE A 14 -3.15 -1.55 -8.34
C PHE A 14 -3.61 -0.09 -8.26
N GLN A 15 -4.85 0.15 -8.66
CA GLN A 15 -5.47 1.47 -8.63
C GLN A 15 -5.91 1.87 -7.21
N GLY A 16 -5.66 3.11 -6.84
CA GLY A 16 -6.05 3.66 -5.54
C GLY A 16 -5.78 5.16 -5.51
N ARG A 17 -5.50 5.70 -4.33
CA ARG A 17 -5.13 7.11 -4.20
C ARG A 17 -3.84 7.44 -4.94
N GLU A 18 -3.87 8.53 -5.70
CA GLU A 18 -2.69 9.05 -6.40
C GLU A 18 -1.97 10.16 -5.62
N ASP A 19 -2.65 10.79 -4.66
CA ASP A 19 -2.11 11.88 -3.85
C ASP A 19 -1.21 11.40 -2.69
N VAL A 20 -1.21 10.10 -2.41
CA VAL A 20 -0.39 9.48 -1.36
C VAL A 20 -0.12 8.00 -1.66
N PHE A 21 1.09 7.53 -1.32
CA PHE A 21 1.42 6.10 -1.24
C PHE A 21 2.02 5.75 0.11
N ALA A 22 2.00 4.46 0.46
CA ALA A 22 2.65 3.97 1.67
C ALA A 22 4.09 3.52 1.36
N ILE A 23 5.04 3.81 2.23
CA ILE A 23 6.40 3.27 2.17
C ILE A 23 6.60 2.22 3.27
N ARG A 24 7.20 1.08 2.91
CA ARG A 24 7.61 0.07 3.88
C ARG A 24 8.82 0.57 4.65
N TRP A 25 8.79 0.40 5.96
CA TRP A 25 9.95 0.62 6.83
C TRP A 25 10.27 -0.67 7.58
N GLU A 26 11.54 -0.82 7.91
CA GLU A 26 12.04 -1.88 8.76
C GLU A 26 13.08 -1.31 9.73
N LYS A 27 12.89 -1.59 11.01
CA LYS A 27 13.78 -1.11 12.07
C LYS A 27 13.77 -2.08 13.24
N SER A 28 14.95 -2.56 13.62
CA SER A 28 15.15 -3.41 14.81
C SER A 28 14.23 -4.64 14.83
N GLY A 29 14.12 -5.35 13.70
CA GLY A 29 13.29 -6.56 13.54
C GLY A 29 11.78 -6.30 13.45
N LYS A 30 11.34 -5.05 13.56
CA LYS A 30 9.95 -4.64 13.29
C LYS A 30 9.86 -4.07 11.88
N SER A 31 8.75 -4.33 11.20
CA SER A 31 8.46 -3.75 9.91
C SER A 31 7.01 -3.27 9.85
N GLY A 32 6.74 -2.35 8.93
CA GLY A 32 5.40 -1.83 8.71
C GLY A 32 5.33 -0.94 7.50
N TYR A 33 4.18 -0.31 7.31
CA TYR A 33 3.95 0.68 6.27
C TYR A 33 3.56 2.01 6.92
N MET A 34 3.98 3.11 6.33
CA MET A 34 3.55 4.46 6.72
C MET A 34 3.28 5.30 5.48
N PRO A 35 2.40 6.33 5.55
CA PRO A 35 2.25 7.25 4.43
C PRO A 35 3.59 7.92 4.09
N SER A 36 3.83 8.13 2.80
CA SER A 36 5.00 8.86 2.32
C SER A 36 4.76 10.36 2.41
N TYR A 37 5.76 11.10 2.90
CA TYR A 37 5.66 12.54 3.15
C TYR A 37 6.84 13.31 2.57
N HIS A 38 6.55 14.49 2.04
CA HIS A 38 7.50 15.54 1.77
C HIS A 38 7.62 16.42 3.01
N TYR A 39 8.85 16.71 3.43
CA TYR A 39 9.12 17.59 4.55
C TYR A 39 10.57 18.09 4.52
N ASP A 40 10.84 19.19 5.22
CA ASP A 40 12.19 19.70 5.45
C ASP A 40 12.86 18.95 6.63
N PRO A 41 14.00 18.25 6.41
CA PRO A 41 14.69 17.51 7.48
C PRO A 41 15.29 18.39 8.58
N TYR A 42 15.70 19.62 8.25
CA TYR A 42 16.26 20.57 9.22
C TYR A 42 15.18 21.08 10.17
N HIS A 43 14.04 21.51 9.65
CA HIS A 43 12.89 21.91 10.49
C HIS A 43 12.36 20.75 11.32
N TYR A 44 12.26 19.55 10.75
CA TYR A 44 11.84 18.37 11.51
C TYR A 44 12.82 18.04 12.65
N ARG A 45 14.14 18.21 12.44
CA ARG A 45 15.14 17.99 13.49
C ARG A 45 14.94 18.95 14.68
N ILE A 46 14.64 20.22 14.42
CA ILE A 46 14.33 21.22 15.47
C ILE A 46 13.04 20.85 16.21
N HIS A 47 11.99 20.48 15.48
CA HIS A 47 10.74 20.03 16.09
C HIS A 47 10.95 18.82 17.00
N LYS A 48 11.74 17.85 16.55
CA LYS A 48 12.08 16.66 17.31
C LYS A 48 12.94 16.97 18.55
N SER A 49 13.90 17.89 18.47
CA SER A 49 14.69 18.29 19.64
C SER A 49 13.85 18.98 20.70
N ASN A 50 12.74 19.61 20.30
CA ASN A 50 11.77 20.23 21.21
C ASN A 50 10.73 19.23 21.76
N GLY A 51 10.96 17.92 21.61
CA GLY A 51 10.07 16.86 22.11
C GLY A 51 8.95 16.44 21.15
N GLY A 52 8.92 17.01 19.93
CA GLY A 52 7.97 16.63 18.89
C GLY A 52 8.23 15.24 18.29
N THR A 53 7.21 14.68 17.65
CA THR A 53 7.28 13.42 16.89
C THR A 53 7.01 13.68 15.41
N PHE A 54 7.32 12.72 14.54
CA PHE A 54 6.93 12.85 13.13
C PHE A 54 5.41 12.87 12.97
N GLN A 55 4.67 12.21 13.86
CA GLN A 55 3.21 12.16 13.80
C GLN A 55 2.58 13.55 13.98
N ASN A 56 3.07 14.33 14.96
CA ASN A 56 2.56 15.68 15.27
C ASN A 56 3.31 16.82 14.57
N TYR A 57 4.23 16.51 13.64
CA TYR A 57 4.94 17.53 12.87
C TYR A 57 4.00 18.17 11.83
N PRO A 58 3.79 19.50 11.86
CA PRO A 58 2.78 20.17 11.02
C PRO A 58 3.26 20.45 9.59
N HIS A 59 4.57 20.58 9.35
CA HIS A 59 5.12 20.96 8.04
C HIS A 59 5.49 19.75 7.18
N LYS A 60 4.54 18.85 7.00
CA LYS A 60 4.66 17.69 6.11
C LYS A 60 3.43 17.60 5.20
N THR A 61 3.64 17.23 3.95
CA THR A 61 2.58 16.99 2.96
C THR A 61 2.73 15.59 2.39
N TYR A 62 1.65 14.97 1.93
CA TYR A 62 1.75 13.66 1.28
C TYR A 62 2.58 13.74 0.00
N LEU A 63 3.35 12.69 -0.28
CA LEU A 63 4.02 12.52 -1.57
C LEU A 63 3.11 11.74 -2.53
N PRO A 64 2.87 12.24 -3.75
CA PRO A 64 2.02 11.58 -4.72
C PRO A 64 2.67 10.31 -5.29
N LEU A 65 1.83 9.35 -5.70
CA LEU A 65 2.24 8.11 -6.36
C LEU A 65 2.60 8.36 -7.83
N THR A 66 3.85 8.77 -8.06
CA THR A 66 4.37 9.02 -9.41
C THR A 66 4.92 7.76 -10.09
N ASN A 67 5.08 7.79 -11.41
CA ASN A 67 5.73 6.71 -12.16
C ASN A 67 7.16 6.44 -11.67
N ASN A 68 7.88 7.47 -11.23
CA ASN A 68 9.20 7.32 -10.64
C ASN A 68 9.17 6.49 -9.35
N GLU A 69 8.17 6.70 -8.48
CA GLU A 69 8.04 5.92 -7.25
C GLU A 69 7.67 4.45 -7.53
N ILE A 70 6.82 4.20 -8.53
CA ILE A 70 6.50 2.86 -9.01
C ILE A 70 7.74 2.19 -9.63
N GLN A 71 8.52 2.89 -10.43
CA GLN A 71 9.75 2.34 -11.01
C GLN A 71 10.77 1.98 -9.93
N LYS A 72 10.97 2.84 -8.92
CA LYS A 72 11.81 2.50 -7.76
C LYS A 72 11.31 1.24 -7.07
N HIS A 73 9.99 1.07 -6.95
CA HIS A 73 9.40 -0.15 -6.40
C HIS A 73 9.70 -1.39 -7.24
N LEU A 74 9.43 -1.33 -8.55
CA LEU A 74 9.67 -2.45 -9.47
C LEU A 74 11.16 -2.80 -9.65
N ASN A 75 12.05 -1.86 -9.36
CA ASN A 75 13.51 -2.07 -9.35
C ASN A 75 14.04 -2.54 -7.98
N GLY A 76 13.17 -2.71 -6.96
CA GLY A 76 13.58 -3.14 -5.62
C GLY A 76 14.28 -2.08 -4.77
N ILE A 77 14.27 -0.80 -5.20
CA ILE A 77 14.88 0.31 -4.47
C ILE A 77 14.06 0.66 -3.21
N GLN A 78 12.74 0.48 -3.28
CA GLN A 78 11.83 0.65 -2.16
C GLN A 78 10.65 -0.33 -2.27
N GLN A 79 9.94 -0.55 -1.16
CA GLN A 79 8.67 -1.26 -1.19
C GLN A 79 7.54 -0.29 -0.86
N ILE A 80 6.57 -0.17 -1.76
CA ILE A 80 5.44 0.73 -1.60
C ILE A 80 4.13 -0.04 -1.48
N GLY A 81 3.14 0.60 -0.84
CA GLY A 81 1.75 0.15 -0.80
C GLY A 81 0.82 1.22 -1.37
N VAL A 82 -0.32 0.77 -1.88
CA VAL A 82 -1.38 1.63 -2.40
C VAL A 82 -2.49 1.76 -1.35
N TYR A 83 -3.12 2.93 -1.26
CA TYR A 83 -4.34 3.13 -0.47
C TYR A 83 -5.56 2.90 -1.36
N PRO A 84 -6.29 1.78 -1.23
CA PRO A 84 -7.38 1.42 -2.14
C PRO A 84 -8.66 2.25 -1.92
N LEU A 85 -8.88 2.77 -0.70
CA LEU A 85 -10.00 3.65 -0.37
C LEU A 85 -9.72 5.08 -0.84
N LEU A 86 -10.55 5.57 -1.75
CA LEU A 86 -10.48 6.92 -2.31
C LEU A 86 -11.11 7.95 -1.38
N GLN A 87 -10.87 9.23 -1.66
CA GLN A 87 -11.35 10.33 -0.81
C GLN A 87 -12.88 10.48 -0.80
N ASP A 88 -13.56 9.98 -1.84
CA ASP A 88 -15.02 9.94 -1.95
C ASP A 88 -15.63 8.67 -1.33
N ASN A 89 -14.84 7.89 -0.58
CA ASN A 89 -15.20 6.61 0.02
C ASN A 89 -15.53 5.49 -0.99
N THR A 90 -15.12 5.63 -2.24
CA THR A 90 -15.16 4.53 -3.22
C THR A 90 -13.82 3.78 -3.28
N SER A 91 -13.79 2.62 -3.93
CA SER A 91 -12.58 1.80 -4.09
C SER A 91 -12.59 1.09 -5.45
N TRP A 92 -11.41 0.89 -6.05
CA TRP A 92 -11.26 0.12 -7.30
C TRP A 92 -11.28 -1.39 -7.08
N PHE A 93 -10.78 -1.84 -5.93
CA PHE A 93 -10.76 -3.24 -5.56
C PHE A 93 -10.88 -3.39 -4.04
N LEU A 94 -11.27 -4.59 -3.61
CA LEU A 94 -11.36 -4.97 -2.21
C LEU A 94 -10.41 -6.14 -1.94
N VAL A 95 -9.89 -6.18 -0.71
CA VAL A 95 -9.10 -7.30 -0.22
C VAL A 95 -9.79 -7.81 1.04
N ALA A 96 -10.12 -9.09 1.06
CA ALA A 96 -10.67 -9.78 2.22
C ALA A 96 -9.61 -10.75 2.77
N ASP A 97 -9.25 -10.59 4.05
CA ASP A 97 -8.41 -11.57 4.75
C ASP A 97 -9.32 -12.56 5.47
N PHE A 98 -9.10 -13.84 5.18
CA PHE A 98 -9.77 -14.95 5.84
C PHE A 98 -8.79 -15.57 6.84
N ASP A 99 -9.22 -15.62 8.09
CA ASP A 99 -8.46 -16.13 9.22
C ASP A 99 -9.21 -17.26 9.92
N LYS A 100 -8.64 -17.82 10.99
CA LYS A 100 -9.18 -18.94 11.79
C LYS A 100 -9.12 -20.30 11.08
N GLN A 101 -9.69 -21.33 11.70
CA GLN A 101 -9.50 -22.73 11.28
C GLN A 101 -10.17 -23.05 9.93
N ASN A 102 -11.28 -22.40 9.61
CA ASN A 102 -12.11 -22.61 8.43
C ASN A 102 -11.86 -21.62 7.29
N TRP A 103 -10.77 -20.84 7.33
CA TRP A 103 -10.47 -19.78 6.36
C TRP A 103 -10.51 -20.25 4.89
N LYS A 104 -10.13 -21.50 4.61
CA LYS A 104 -10.13 -22.06 3.25
C LYS A 104 -11.54 -22.19 2.72
N GLU A 105 -12.45 -22.71 3.54
CA GLU A 105 -13.85 -22.90 3.18
C GLU A 105 -14.53 -21.54 3.03
N GLU A 106 -14.29 -20.61 3.95
CA GLU A 106 -14.81 -19.24 3.87
C GLU A 106 -14.34 -18.50 2.60
N ALA A 107 -13.05 -18.61 2.26
CA ALA A 107 -12.51 -17.99 1.05
C ALA A 107 -13.13 -18.58 -0.24
N VAL A 108 -13.33 -19.90 -0.28
CA VAL A 108 -13.98 -20.57 -1.42
C VAL A 108 -15.46 -20.18 -1.53
N ASN A 109 -16.18 -20.16 -0.41
CA ASN A 109 -17.59 -19.73 -0.39
C ASN A 109 -17.72 -18.27 -0.83
N PHE A 110 -16.85 -17.38 -0.35
CA PHE A 110 -16.83 -15.99 -0.79
C PHE A 110 -16.55 -15.85 -2.30
N LEU A 111 -15.65 -16.66 -2.86
CA LEU A 111 -15.37 -16.69 -4.30
C LEU A 111 -16.59 -17.18 -5.10
N ASN A 112 -17.31 -18.19 -4.60
CA ASN A 112 -18.54 -18.68 -5.22
C ASN A 112 -19.63 -17.61 -5.22
N ASP A 113 -19.85 -16.92 -4.09
CA ASP A 113 -20.79 -15.81 -3.99
C ASP A 113 -20.44 -14.66 -4.96
N CYS A 114 -19.15 -14.35 -5.10
CA CYS A 114 -18.67 -13.35 -6.06
C CYS A 114 -18.98 -13.80 -7.49
N LYS A 115 -18.74 -15.07 -7.82
CA LYS A 115 -19.03 -15.66 -9.13
C LYS A 115 -20.53 -15.60 -9.46
N GLU A 116 -21.39 -15.95 -8.52
CA GLU A 116 -22.86 -15.87 -8.69
C GLU A 116 -23.34 -14.43 -8.95
N LYS A 117 -22.67 -13.45 -8.33
CA LYS A 117 -22.95 -12.01 -8.52
C LYS A 117 -22.21 -11.39 -9.71
N ASN A 118 -21.48 -12.17 -10.50
CA ASN A 118 -20.62 -11.69 -11.60
C ASN A 118 -19.57 -10.65 -11.16
N ILE A 119 -19.05 -10.78 -9.93
CA ILE A 119 -17.98 -9.95 -9.38
C ILE A 119 -16.64 -10.66 -9.64
N PRO A 120 -15.71 -10.07 -10.42
CA PRO A 120 -14.38 -10.65 -10.61
C PRO A 120 -13.62 -10.74 -9.29
N ALA A 121 -13.16 -11.93 -8.94
CA ALA A 121 -12.39 -12.18 -7.72
C ALA A 121 -11.35 -13.28 -7.95
N VAL A 122 -10.26 -13.22 -7.18
CA VAL A 122 -9.16 -14.18 -7.22
C VAL A 122 -8.73 -14.50 -5.79
N ILE A 123 -8.42 -15.76 -5.52
CA ILE A 123 -7.86 -16.19 -4.24
C ILE A 123 -6.34 -16.21 -4.34
N PHE A 124 -5.68 -15.51 -3.41
CA PHE A 124 -4.24 -15.61 -3.20
C PHE A 124 -3.96 -16.52 -1.99
N PRO A 125 -3.44 -17.73 -2.19
CA PRO A 125 -3.17 -18.65 -1.07
C PRO A 125 -2.03 -18.12 -0.19
N LYS A 126 -2.17 -18.27 1.14
CA LYS A 126 -1.07 -18.04 2.08
C LYS A 126 0.02 -19.09 1.79
N ASN A 127 1.09 -18.70 1.11
CA ASN A 127 2.31 -19.51 1.00
C ASN A 127 3.01 -19.54 2.36
N ARG A 128 2.61 -20.46 3.25
CA ARG A 128 3.40 -20.82 4.43
C ARG A 128 4.41 -21.88 4.03
N ASN A 129 5.50 -21.46 3.39
CA ASN A 129 6.74 -22.23 3.28
C ASN A 129 7.91 -21.24 3.20
N ILE A 130 8.29 -20.69 4.36
CA ILE A 130 9.63 -20.24 4.71
C ILE A 130 9.83 -20.56 6.18
#